data_AF-A0AAW1KCV3-F1
#
_entry.id   AF-A0AAW1KCV3-F1
#
_cell.length_a   1.000
_cell.length_b   1.000
_cell.length_c   1.000
_cell.angle_alpha   90.00
_cell.angle_beta   90.00
_cell.angle_gamma   90.00
#
_symmetry.space_group_name_H-M   'P 1'
#
loop_
_entity.id
_entity.type
_entity.pdbx_description
1 polymer ?
#
loop_
_entity_poly.entity_id
_entity_poly.type
_entity_poly.pdbx_seq_one_letter_code
_entity_poly.pdbx_strand_id
1 'polypeptide(L)'
;MLYPMYGQGELPQAFCRRAAVKGCIYVLRMPVEALLADEDTGLYRGVRLASGQDLFSQKLIMDPDVVVPQGLASSTPEDSERTLRHPLSIDMGKKVSSDVEKKVARAICITKTSLKLDASNLMIVLPPRSLYPEQATSVRAVQLSSNTAVCPVGMFVVYLSALCNDANQGKTLLTVAMDALFRQLTSENANVDCEENPLKNSDAPNAVHEDQRPVCEWRALYIQDITEGSIHTVSTSPSPDGKLSYNDLFRSTEEMFRQMFPGEEFFPAPMNDNDSEVVDPE
;
A
#
# COMPACT_ATOMS: atom_id res chain seq x y z
N MET A 1 1.02 -6.32 17.81
CA MET A 1 1.36 -5.88 16.44
C MET A 1 2.44 -4.83 16.55
N LEU A 2 3.50 -4.93 15.74
CA LEU A 2 4.53 -3.90 15.66
C LEU A 2 4.21 -2.97 14.49
N TYR A 3 4.55 -1.70 14.63
CA TYR A 3 4.39 -0.69 13.59
C TYR A 3 5.69 0.12 13.51
N PRO A 4 6.27 0.33 12.32
CA PRO A 4 7.51 1.08 12.18
C PRO A 4 7.32 2.54 12.58
N MET A 5 8.29 3.07 13.33
CA MET A 5 8.40 4.52 13.54
C MET A 5 8.45 5.22 12.18
N TYR A 6 7.82 6.39 12.08
CA TYR A 6 7.71 7.20 10.85
C TYR A 6 6.85 6.58 9.74
N GLY A 7 6.21 5.44 9.97
CA GLY A 7 5.25 4.85 9.04
C GLY A 7 5.79 3.71 8.20
N GLN A 8 4.88 3.00 7.52
CA GLN A 8 5.22 1.85 6.68
C GLN A 8 6.09 2.22 5.45
N GLY A 9 6.17 3.50 5.10
CA GLY A 9 7.03 4.02 4.03
C GLY A 9 8.53 3.86 4.30
N GLU A 10 8.93 3.62 5.55
CA GLU A 10 10.33 3.35 5.91
C GLU A 10 10.80 1.95 5.49
N LEU A 11 9.88 0.98 5.38
CA LEU A 11 10.24 -0.39 5.02
C LEU A 11 10.86 -0.48 3.62
N PRO A 12 10.23 0.05 2.54
CA PRO A 12 10.86 0.10 1.22
C PRO A 12 12.22 0.81 1.22
N GLN A 13 12.34 1.92 1.95
CA GLN A 13 13.60 2.67 2.04
C GLN A 13 14.72 1.86 2.68
N ALA A 14 14.42 1.08 3.71
CA ALA A 14 15.39 0.20 4.35
C ALA A 14 15.93 -0.87 3.39
N PHE A 15 15.05 -1.48 2.58
CA PHE A 15 15.47 -2.42 1.53
C PHE A 15 16.29 -1.74 0.44
N CYS A 16 15.89 -0.54 0.00
CA CYS A 16 16.66 0.23 -0.97
C CYS A 16 18.07 0.57 -0.46
N ARG A 17 18.19 0.99 0.80
CA ARG A 17 19.49 1.26 1.43
C ARG A 17 20.37 0.02 1.46
N ARG A 18 19.81 -1.14 1.82
CA ARG A 18 20.57 -2.40 1.85
C ARG A 18 21.09 -2.79 0.47
N ALA A 19 20.27 -2.64 -0.57
CA ALA A 19 20.70 -2.88 -1.94
C ALA A 19 21.76 -1.88 -2.41
N ALA A 20 21.65 -0.60 -2.04
CA ALA A 20 22.64 0.42 -2.37
C ALA A 20 24.02 0.11 -1.77
N VAL A 21 24.07 -0.41 -0.54
CA VAL A 21 25.32 -0.89 0.10
C VAL A 21 26.00 -2.00 -0.71
N LYS A 22 25.23 -2.75 -1.52
CA LYS A 22 25.73 -3.80 -2.41
C LYS A 22 25.94 -3.33 -3.85
N GLY A 23 25.96 -2.02 -4.09
CA GLY A 23 26.25 -1.42 -5.40
C GLY A 23 25.03 -1.15 -6.28
N CYS A 24 23.81 -1.30 -5.76
CA CYS A 24 22.61 -0.94 -6.53
C CYS A 24 22.52 0.59 -6.73
N ILE A 25 22.19 1.01 -7.95
CA ILE A 25 22.04 2.43 -8.31
C ILE A 25 20.55 2.78 -8.30
N TYR A 26 20.20 3.82 -7.55
CA TYR A 26 18.85 4.36 -7.47
C TYR A 26 18.76 5.70 -8.18
N VAL A 27 17.79 5.85 -9.07
CA VAL A 27 17.53 7.11 -9.77
C VAL A 27 16.05 7.46 -9.67
N LEU A 28 15.74 8.60 -9.06
CA LEU A 28 14.39 9.16 -8.99
C LEU A 28 14.21 10.23 -10.07
N ARG A 29 12.95 10.51 -10.43
CA ARG A 29 12.59 11.53 -11.45
C ARG A 29 13.25 11.24 -12.82
N MET A 30 13.36 9.96 -13.17
CA MET A 30 13.86 9.50 -14.46
C MET A 30 12.79 8.63 -15.11
N PRO A 31 11.87 9.22 -15.89
CA PRO A 31 10.81 8.48 -16.55
C PRO A 31 11.36 7.51 -17.60
N VAL A 32 10.73 6.34 -17.68
CA VAL A 32 10.95 5.35 -18.75
C VAL A 32 9.82 5.52 -19.77
N GLU A 33 10.17 5.69 -21.04
CA GLU A 33 9.19 5.97 -22.12
C GLU A 33 8.81 4.73 -22.92
N ALA A 34 9.76 3.80 -23.10
CA ALA A 34 9.53 2.63 -23.94
C ALA A 34 10.31 1.40 -23.47
N LEU A 35 9.79 0.23 -23.81
CA LEU A 35 10.52 -1.03 -23.75
C LEU A 35 11.25 -1.27 -25.07
N LEU A 36 12.48 -1.75 -24.98
CA LEU A 36 13.30 -2.12 -26.13
C LEU A 36 13.20 -3.63 -26.34
N ALA A 37 12.94 -4.03 -27.58
CA ALA A 37 12.97 -5.41 -28.03
C ALA A 37 14.05 -5.58 -29.11
N ASP A 38 14.62 -6.78 -29.17
CA ASP A 38 15.51 -7.19 -30.24
C ASP A 38 14.73 -7.38 -31.55
N GLU A 39 15.25 -6.86 -32.67
CA GLU A 39 14.52 -6.83 -33.95
C GLU A 39 14.34 -8.22 -34.57
N ASP A 40 15.31 -9.11 -34.34
CA ASP A 40 15.32 -10.46 -34.92
C ASP A 40 14.48 -11.43 -34.09
N THR A 41 14.62 -11.38 -32.76
CA THR A 41 13.98 -12.33 -31.84
C THR A 41 12.70 -11.82 -31.20
N GLY A 42 12.44 -10.51 -31.23
CA GLY A 42 11.31 -9.87 -30.53
C GLY A 42 11.45 -9.86 -29.01
N LEU A 43 12.58 -10.33 -28.47
CA LEU A 43 12.79 -10.48 -27.03
C LEU A 43 13.15 -9.16 -26.36
N TYR A 44 12.76 -9.03 -25.09
CA TYR A 44 13.15 -7.89 -24.26
C TYR A 44 14.68 -7.72 -24.23
N ARG A 45 15.13 -6.47 -24.39
CA ARG A 45 16.55 -6.10 -24.37
C ARG A 45 16.88 -4.98 -23.38
N GLY A 46 15.90 -4.14 -23.04
CA GLY A 46 16.16 -2.95 -22.23
C GLY A 46 15.00 -1.97 -22.21
N VAL A 47 15.29 -0.75 -21.77
CA VAL A 47 14.34 0.36 -21.70
C VAL A 47 14.94 1.63 -22.27
N ARG A 48 14.07 2.51 -22.80
CA ARG A 48 14.43 3.86 -23.23
C ARG A 48 13.93 4.87 -22.22
N LEU A 49 14.84 5.73 -21.75
CA LEU A 49 14.55 6.82 -20.84
C LEU A 49 14.00 8.04 -21.60
N ALA A 50 13.32 8.94 -20.88
CA ALA A 50 12.87 10.22 -21.43
C ALA A 50 14.00 11.16 -21.89
N SER A 51 15.24 10.89 -21.48
CA SER A 51 16.42 11.57 -22.02
C SER A 51 16.82 11.08 -23.42
N GLY A 52 16.18 10.03 -23.94
CA GLY A 52 16.58 9.31 -25.15
C GLY A 52 17.69 8.28 -24.93
N GLN A 53 18.19 8.14 -23.69
CA GLN A 53 19.21 7.14 -23.36
C GLN A 53 18.59 5.73 -23.25
N ASP A 54 19.28 4.75 -23.83
CA ASP A 54 18.93 3.34 -23.72
C ASP A 54 19.69 2.66 -22.57
N LEU A 55 18.97 1.91 -21.74
CA LEU A 55 19.52 1.07 -20.67
C LEU A 55 19.18 -0.39 -20.95
N PHE A 56 20.20 -1.24 -21.02
CA PHE A 56 20.04 -2.66 -21.32
C PHE A 56 20.07 -3.52 -20.05
N SER A 57 19.22 -4.54 -19.99
CA SER A 57 19.21 -5.51 -18.90
C SER A 57 18.68 -6.86 -19.37
N GLN A 58 18.98 -7.92 -18.62
CA GLN A 58 18.49 -9.27 -18.90
C GLN A 58 17.05 -9.48 -18.38
N LYS A 59 16.69 -8.78 -17.30
CA LYS A 59 15.40 -8.88 -16.64
C LYS A 59 14.91 -7.48 -16.26
N LEU A 60 13.60 -7.33 -16.24
CA LEU A 60 12.93 -6.10 -15.80
C LEU A 60 11.85 -6.46 -14.79
N ILE A 61 11.80 -5.72 -13.69
CA ILE A 61 10.68 -5.76 -12.74
C ILE A 61 10.00 -4.41 -12.77
N MET A 62 8.68 -4.40 -12.95
CA MET A 62 7.88 -3.19 -13.01
C MET A 62 6.83 -3.14 -11.90
N ASP A 63 6.30 -1.93 -11.73
CA ASP A 63 5.17 -1.68 -10.86
C ASP A 63 3.92 -2.45 -11.36
N PRO A 64 3.08 -2.97 -10.44
CA PRO A 64 1.84 -3.66 -10.77
C PRO A 64 0.91 -2.97 -11.77
N ASP A 65 0.90 -1.63 -11.77
CA ASP A 65 -0.05 -0.83 -12.56
C ASP A 65 0.43 -0.60 -14.00
N VAL A 66 1.66 -1.02 -14.32
CA VAL A 66 2.23 -0.91 -15.66
C VAL A 66 1.76 -2.06 -16.54
N VAL A 67 1.08 -1.76 -17.65
CA VAL A 67 0.65 -2.77 -18.61
C VAL A 67 1.79 -3.14 -19.54
N VAL A 68 2.10 -4.44 -19.55
CA VAL A 68 3.06 -5.02 -20.49
C VAL A 68 2.30 -5.45 -21.75
N PRO A 69 2.71 -5.01 -22.94
CA PRO A 69 2.20 -5.55 -24.19
C PRO A 69 2.45 -7.06 -24.27
N GLN A 70 1.42 -7.83 -24.64
CA GLN A 70 1.43 -9.30 -24.59
C GLN A 70 2.61 -9.93 -25.37
N GLY A 71 3.11 -9.28 -26.42
CA GLY A 71 4.24 -9.79 -27.21
C GLY A 71 5.60 -9.81 -26.49
N LEU A 72 5.79 -9.12 -25.37
CA LEU A 72 7.02 -9.19 -24.55
C LEU A 72 6.86 -10.03 -23.28
N ALA A 73 5.64 -10.35 -22.87
CA ALA A 73 5.36 -11.08 -21.64
C ALA A 73 5.59 -12.58 -21.80
N SER A 74 5.42 -13.14 -23.00
CA SER A 74 5.62 -14.56 -23.28
C SER A 74 6.80 -14.76 -24.21
N SER A 75 7.93 -15.17 -23.66
CA SER A 75 8.99 -15.77 -24.47
C SER A 75 9.57 -16.99 -23.77
N THR A 76 8.86 -18.11 -23.88
CA THR A 76 9.54 -19.39 -24.07
C THR A 76 9.99 -19.48 -25.53
N PRO A 77 11.13 -20.12 -25.86
CA PRO A 77 11.71 -20.10 -27.21
C PRO A 77 10.87 -20.75 -28.33
N GLU A 78 9.66 -21.25 -28.05
CA GLU A 78 8.93 -22.15 -28.96
C GLU A 78 7.68 -21.55 -29.63
N ASP A 79 7.17 -20.39 -29.20
CA ASP A 79 5.89 -19.85 -29.71
C ASP A 79 6.02 -18.45 -30.35
N SER A 80 6.98 -18.27 -31.26
CA SER A 80 7.19 -16.99 -31.95
C SER A 80 6.70 -17.03 -33.40
N GLU A 81 5.40 -16.86 -33.62
CA GLU A 81 4.89 -16.33 -34.89
C GLU A 81 4.12 -15.02 -34.66
N ARG A 82 4.64 -13.95 -35.30
CA ARG A 82 3.99 -12.71 -35.76
C ARG A 82 4.10 -11.43 -34.91
N THR A 83 4.99 -10.57 -35.43
CA THR A 83 4.80 -9.13 -35.75
C THR A 83 4.88 -8.11 -34.61
N LEU A 84 6.08 -7.60 -34.33
CA LEU A 84 6.27 -6.29 -33.67
C LEU A 84 7.49 -5.56 -34.26
N ARG A 85 7.23 -4.51 -35.07
CA ARG A 85 8.27 -3.66 -35.72
C ARG A 85 8.27 -2.21 -35.22
N HIS A 86 7.95 -1.96 -33.96
CA HIS A 86 8.05 -0.63 -33.37
C HIS A 86 8.32 -0.69 -31.85
N PRO A 87 9.02 0.32 -31.28
CA PRO A 87 9.14 0.43 -29.83
C PRO A 87 7.74 0.47 -29.22
N LEU A 88 7.48 -0.45 -28.30
CA LEU A 88 6.20 -0.51 -27.64
C LEU A 88 6.18 0.53 -26.52
N SER A 89 5.30 1.51 -26.67
CA SER A 89 5.03 2.51 -25.65
C SER A 89 4.52 1.83 -24.38
N ILE A 90 5.08 2.21 -23.25
CA ILE A 90 4.53 1.83 -21.95
C ILE A 90 3.25 2.65 -21.78
N ASP A 91 2.09 2.01 -21.82
CA ASP A 91 0.84 2.66 -21.48
C ASP A 91 0.53 2.40 -19.99
N MET A 92 0.22 3.48 -19.26
CA MET A 92 -0.36 3.43 -17.91
C MET A 92 -1.87 3.17 -18.01
N GLY A 93 -2.24 2.18 -18.84
CA GLY A 93 -3.61 1.82 -19.14
C GLY A 93 -4.15 0.75 -18.19
N LYS A 94 -5.46 0.66 -18.03
CA LYS A 94 -6.11 -0.32 -17.15
C LYS A 94 -6.01 -1.72 -17.77
N LYS A 95 -5.39 -2.68 -17.06
CA LYS A 95 -5.29 -4.10 -17.47
C LYS A 95 -6.71 -4.69 -17.61
N VAL A 96 -7.10 -5.11 -18.82
CA VAL A 96 -8.37 -5.82 -19.06
C VAL A 96 -8.14 -7.30 -18.80
N SER A 97 -8.21 -7.73 -17.55
CA SER A 97 -8.30 -9.14 -17.17
C SER A 97 -9.72 -9.46 -16.72
N SER A 98 -10.28 -10.56 -17.21
CA SER A 98 -11.66 -11.02 -16.98
C SER A 98 -11.90 -11.67 -15.61
N ASP A 99 -10.97 -11.54 -14.67
CA ASP A 99 -11.15 -12.02 -13.31
C ASP A 99 -11.86 -10.97 -12.45
N VAL A 100 -12.60 -11.42 -11.43
CA VAL A 100 -13.27 -10.54 -10.46
C VAL A 100 -12.24 -9.56 -9.90
N GLU A 101 -12.28 -8.30 -10.35
CA GLU A 101 -11.34 -7.25 -9.93
C GLU A 101 -11.45 -7.07 -8.40
N LYS A 102 -10.53 -7.71 -7.65
CA LYS A 102 -10.42 -7.50 -6.21
C LYS A 102 -9.83 -6.12 -5.97
N LYS A 103 -10.42 -5.38 -5.04
CA LYS A 103 -9.99 -4.03 -4.67
C LYS A 103 -9.88 -3.89 -3.17
N VAL A 104 -9.11 -2.91 -2.73
CA VAL A 104 -9.06 -2.46 -1.34
C VAL A 104 -9.57 -1.02 -1.30
N ALA A 105 -10.65 -0.79 -0.56
CA ALA A 105 -11.03 0.55 -0.16
C ALA A 105 -10.15 0.97 1.01
N ARG A 106 -9.59 2.19 0.96
CA ARG A 106 -8.76 2.75 2.02
C ARG A 106 -9.23 4.16 2.38
N ALA A 107 -9.23 4.49 3.66
CA ALA A 107 -9.45 5.84 4.14
C ALA A 107 -8.41 6.23 5.18
N ILE A 108 -8.07 7.51 5.21
CA ILE A 108 -7.15 8.12 6.16
C ILE A 108 -7.94 9.21 6.86
N CYS A 109 -7.98 9.18 8.19
CA CYS A 109 -8.65 10.18 9.00
C CYS A 109 -7.68 10.78 10.01
N ILE A 110 -7.80 12.08 10.29
CA ILE A 110 -7.03 12.78 11.32
C ILE A 110 -7.99 13.22 12.41
N THR A 111 -7.64 12.93 13.67
CA THR A 111 -8.42 13.35 14.85
C THR A 111 -7.53 13.99 15.91
N LYS A 112 -8.12 14.84 16.75
CA LYS A 112 -7.45 15.39 17.96
C LYS A 112 -7.62 14.51 19.21
N THR A 113 -8.59 13.60 19.16
CA THR A 113 -8.88 12.67 20.26
C THR A 113 -8.86 11.24 19.76
N SER A 114 -8.54 10.32 20.68
CA SER A 114 -8.49 8.89 20.39
C SER A 114 -9.91 8.31 20.27
N LEU A 115 -10.06 7.28 19.42
CA LEU A 115 -11.26 6.43 19.32
C LEU A 115 -11.59 5.69 20.62
N LYS A 116 -10.57 5.47 21.48
CA LYS A 116 -10.74 4.91 22.82
C LYS A 116 -9.92 5.74 23.80
N LEU A 117 -10.55 6.21 24.88
CA LEU A 117 -9.89 6.98 25.92
C LEU A 117 -8.57 6.28 26.35
N ASP A 118 -7.50 7.07 26.46
CA ASP A 118 -6.14 6.66 26.87
C ASP A 118 -5.42 5.63 25.98
N ALA A 119 -5.99 5.26 24.84
CA ALA A 119 -5.31 4.37 23.90
C ALA A 119 -4.50 5.16 22.86
N SER A 120 -3.17 5.07 22.90
CA SER A 120 -2.30 5.71 21.91
C SER A 120 -2.43 5.05 20.53
N ASN A 121 -2.22 3.73 20.49
CA ASN A 121 -2.24 2.92 19.28
C ASN A 121 -3.22 1.76 19.47
N LEU A 122 -4.14 1.58 18.54
CA LEU A 122 -5.12 0.50 18.62
C LEU A 122 -5.54 0.01 17.23
N MET A 123 -6.18 -1.15 17.22
CA MET A 123 -6.82 -1.70 16.04
C MET A 123 -8.27 -2.05 16.40
N ILE A 124 -9.20 -1.58 15.57
CA ILE A 124 -10.63 -1.92 15.63
C ILE A 124 -10.96 -2.77 14.42
N VAL A 125 -11.75 -3.82 14.64
CA VAL A 125 -12.32 -4.64 13.57
C VAL A 125 -13.84 -4.53 13.66
N LEU A 126 -14.45 -4.01 12.60
CA LEU A 126 -15.89 -3.97 12.41
C LEU A 126 -16.27 -5.21 11.57
N PRO A 127 -16.77 -6.29 12.20
CA PRO A 127 -17.02 -7.55 11.49
C PRO A 127 -18.16 -7.40 10.47
N PRO A 128 -18.32 -8.36 9.54
CA PRO A 128 -19.46 -8.38 8.63
C PRO A 128 -20.79 -8.23 9.38
N ARG A 129 -21.73 -7.50 8.78
CA ARG A 129 -23.06 -7.19 9.33
C ARG A 129 -23.11 -6.34 10.60
N SER A 130 -22.00 -5.73 11.02
CA SER A 130 -21.97 -4.86 12.21
C SER A 130 -22.40 -3.43 11.94
N LEU A 131 -22.18 -2.94 10.71
CA LEU A 131 -22.56 -1.59 10.29
C LEU A 131 -23.97 -1.57 9.68
N TYR A 132 -24.28 -2.56 8.84
CA TYR A 132 -25.58 -2.76 8.20
C TYR A 132 -25.71 -4.21 7.71
N PRO A 133 -26.93 -4.75 7.53
CA PRO A 133 -27.14 -6.18 7.24
C PRO A 133 -26.42 -6.72 6.01
N GLU A 134 -26.27 -5.92 4.95
CA GLU A 134 -25.67 -6.28 3.67
C GLU A 134 -24.14 -6.18 3.66
N GLN A 135 -23.51 -5.76 4.77
CA GLN A 135 -22.07 -5.67 4.88
C GLN A 135 -21.42 -7.06 4.78
N ALA A 136 -20.84 -7.36 3.62
CA ALA A 136 -20.20 -8.65 3.33
C ALA A 136 -18.79 -8.80 3.92
N THR A 137 -18.02 -7.70 4.03
CA THR A 137 -16.61 -7.74 4.43
C THR A 137 -16.36 -6.96 5.73
N SER A 138 -15.33 -7.36 6.47
CA SER A 138 -14.90 -6.63 7.68
C SER A 138 -14.22 -5.31 7.30
N VAL A 139 -14.46 -4.25 8.08
CA VAL A 139 -13.65 -3.02 8.03
C VAL A 139 -12.64 -3.06 9.17
N ARG A 140 -11.38 -2.75 8.87
CA ARG A 140 -10.32 -2.60 9.87
C ARG A 140 -9.97 -1.13 10.01
N ALA A 141 -9.87 -0.64 11.24
CA ALA A 141 -9.35 0.69 11.55
C ALA A 141 -8.09 0.56 12.42
N VAL A 142 -6.98 1.17 11.99
CA VAL A 142 -5.73 1.22 12.75
C VAL A 142 -5.49 2.67 13.15
N GLN A 143 -5.57 2.95 14.45
CA GLN A 143 -5.25 4.26 15.00
C GLN A 143 -3.80 4.28 15.47
N LEU A 144 -3.10 5.35 15.14
CA LEU A 144 -1.74 5.64 15.58
C LEU A 144 -1.67 7.05 16.13
N SER A 145 -0.93 7.22 17.22
CA SER A 145 -0.65 8.54 17.81
C SER A 145 0.71 9.06 17.38
N SER A 146 1.04 10.28 17.81
CA SER A 146 2.38 10.86 17.69
C SER A 146 3.53 10.00 18.25
N ASN A 147 3.27 9.02 19.11
CA ASN A 147 4.31 8.13 19.63
C ASN A 147 4.97 7.24 18.56
N THR A 148 4.36 7.10 17.37
CA THR A 148 4.97 6.44 16.20
C THR A 148 5.56 7.44 15.20
N ALA A 149 5.59 8.74 15.53
CA ALA A 149 6.06 9.82 14.67
C ALA A 149 5.35 9.92 13.30
N VAL A 150 4.11 9.41 13.20
CA VAL A 150 3.29 9.53 11.97
C VAL A 150 2.42 10.78 11.93
N CYS A 151 2.29 11.49 13.05
CA CYS A 151 1.52 12.73 13.17
C CYS A 151 2.00 13.62 14.33
N PRO A 152 1.62 14.92 14.36
CA PRO A 152 1.97 15.84 15.44
C PRO A 152 1.44 15.43 16.81
N VAL A 153 2.07 15.93 17.87
CA VAL A 153 1.64 15.72 19.27
C VAL A 153 0.21 16.23 19.46
N GLY A 154 -0.61 15.46 20.17
CA GLY A 154 -2.03 15.76 20.39
C GLY A 154 -2.95 15.38 19.21
N MET A 155 -2.42 14.69 18.20
CA MET A 155 -3.19 14.17 17.07
C MET A 155 -3.06 12.66 16.93
N PHE A 156 -3.98 12.11 16.16
CA PHE A 156 -4.03 10.71 15.77
C PHE A 156 -4.32 10.58 14.28
N VAL A 157 -3.74 9.55 13.67
CA VAL A 157 -4.08 9.11 12.31
C VAL A 157 -4.79 7.78 12.41
N VAL A 158 -5.94 7.68 11.74
CA VAL A 158 -6.73 6.44 11.65
C VAL A 158 -6.77 5.98 10.20
N TYR A 159 -6.19 4.81 9.95
CA TYR A 159 -6.26 4.14 8.66
C TYR A 159 -7.40 3.14 8.65
N LEU A 160 -8.39 3.33 7.78
CA LEU A 160 -9.44 2.35 7.54
C LEU A 160 -9.16 1.58 6.26
N SER A 161 -9.45 0.27 6.27
CA SER A 161 -9.36 -0.57 5.08
C SER A 161 -10.43 -1.65 5.04
N ALA A 162 -10.93 -1.95 3.85
CA ALA A 162 -11.87 -3.03 3.59
C ALA A 162 -11.66 -3.61 2.19
N LEU A 163 -11.85 -4.93 2.07
CA LEU A 163 -11.87 -5.58 0.76
C LEU A 163 -13.22 -5.32 0.08
N CYS A 164 -13.19 -5.04 -1.21
CA CYS A 164 -14.38 -4.83 -2.04
C CYS A 164 -14.13 -5.28 -3.47
N ASN A 165 -15.19 -5.64 -4.19
CA ASN A 165 -15.11 -5.97 -5.62
C ASN A 165 -15.59 -4.80 -6.49
N ASP A 166 -16.35 -3.87 -5.90
CA ASP A 166 -16.83 -2.66 -6.56
C ASP A 166 -16.28 -1.43 -5.82
N ALA A 167 -15.82 -0.45 -6.60
CA ALA A 167 -15.26 0.77 -6.07
C ALA A 167 -16.28 1.55 -5.25
N ASN A 168 -17.50 1.73 -5.77
CA ASN A 168 -18.54 2.53 -5.10
C ASN A 168 -18.99 1.86 -3.79
N GLN A 169 -19.19 0.54 -3.81
CA GLN A 169 -19.47 -0.25 -2.62
C GLN A 169 -18.40 -0.06 -1.54
N GLY A 170 -17.11 -0.12 -1.94
CA GLY A 170 -15.99 0.10 -1.03
C GLY A 170 -15.99 1.50 -0.40
N LYS A 171 -16.24 2.55 -1.21
CA LYS A 171 -16.33 3.94 -0.70
C LYS A 171 -17.48 4.10 0.28
N THR A 172 -18.66 3.57 -0.04
CA THR A 172 -19.84 3.60 0.82
C THR A 172 -19.57 2.88 2.14
N LEU A 173 -18.99 1.67 2.10
CA LEU A 173 -18.67 0.89 3.29
C LEU A 173 -17.75 1.66 4.25
N LEU A 174 -16.68 2.28 3.73
CA LEU A 174 -15.79 3.08 4.57
C LEU A 174 -16.43 4.37 5.06
N THR A 175 -17.35 4.96 4.30
CA THR A 175 -18.10 6.15 4.74
C THR A 175 -18.98 5.82 5.93
N VAL A 176 -19.75 4.74 5.85
CA VAL A 176 -20.57 4.25 6.98
C VAL A 176 -19.70 3.88 8.19
N ALA A 177 -18.54 3.25 7.96
CA ALA A 177 -17.60 2.94 9.04
C ALA A 177 -17.05 4.21 9.72
N MET A 178 -16.70 5.24 8.94
CA MET A 178 -16.28 6.53 9.49
C MET A 178 -17.42 7.19 10.27
N ASP A 179 -18.64 7.15 9.78
CA ASP A 179 -19.81 7.74 10.46
C ASP A 179 -20.18 7.01 11.75
N ALA A 180 -19.85 5.71 11.84
CA ALA A 180 -19.97 4.93 13.07
C ALA A 180 -18.87 5.31 14.08
N LEU A 181 -17.63 5.52 13.62
CA LEU A 181 -16.46 5.77 14.47
C LEU A 181 -16.25 7.22 14.90
N PHE A 182 -16.66 8.19 14.07
CA PHE A 182 -16.41 9.60 14.27
C PHE A 182 -17.72 10.38 14.42
N ARG A 183 -17.66 11.48 15.17
CA ARG A 183 -18.76 12.45 15.23
C ARG A 183 -18.71 13.35 14.00
N GLN A 184 -19.87 13.55 13.35
CA GLN A 184 -19.96 14.50 12.24
C GLN A 184 -20.00 15.94 12.74
N LEU A 185 -19.26 16.82 12.06
CA LEU A 185 -19.46 18.27 12.14
C LEU A 185 -20.61 18.63 11.20
N THR A 186 -21.84 18.71 11.70
CA THR A 186 -22.92 19.39 10.99
C THR A 186 -22.68 20.91 11.10
N SER A 187 -22.87 21.62 9.98
CA SER A 187 -22.70 23.09 9.88
C SER A 187 -23.60 23.90 10.83
N GLU A 188 -24.50 23.25 11.57
CA GLU A 188 -25.42 23.88 12.53
C GLU A 188 -24.78 24.13 13.90
N ASN A 189 -23.64 23.50 14.21
CA ASN A 189 -22.97 23.65 15.51
C ASN A 189 -21.86 24.72 15.51
N ALA A 190 -21.77 25.54 14.47
CA ALA A 190 -20.80 26.64 14.38
C ALA A 190 -21.30 27.97 15.00
N ASN A 191 -22.55 28.02 15.50
CA ASN A 191 -23.18 29.24 16.03
C ASN A 191 -23.76 29.05 17.44
N VAL A 192 -22.98 28.55 18.40
CA VAL A 192 -23.29 28.77 19.82
C VAL A 192 -22.01 29.13 20.56
N ASP A 193 -21.54 30.36 20.33
CA ASP A 193 -20.73 31.07 21.31
C ASP A 193 -21.62 32.11 22.01
N CYS A 194 -21.64 32.01 23.34
CA CYS A 194 -21.96 33.06 24.31
C CYS A 194 -23.38 33.63 24.33
N GLU A 195 -24.27 33.08 25.19
CA GLU A 195 -25.05 33.92 26.10
C GLU A 195 -25.21 33.22 27.47
N GLU A 196 -24.76 33.91 28.51
CA GLU A 196 -25.10 33.61 29.90
C GLU A 196 -26.59 33.92 30.13
N ASN A 197 -27.37 32.96 30.63
CA ASN A 197 -28.34 33.25 31.69
C ASN A 197 -28.81 31.99 32.43
N PRO A 198 -28.99 32.06 33.76
CA PRO A 198 -29.24 30.90 34.60
C PRO A 198 -30.73 30.57 34.74
N LEU A 199 -30.97 29.33 35.15
CA LEU A 199 -32.18 28.80 35.78
C LEU A 199 -33.28 28.25 34.84
N LYS A 200 -33.35 26.91 34.79
CA LYS A 200 -34.60 26.14 34.92
C LYS A 200 -34.28 24.70 35.31
N ASN A 201 -34.63 24.36 36.55
CA ASN A 201 -34.72 22.98 37.03
C ASN A 201 -35.90 22.29 36.33
N SER A 202 -35.67 21.09 35.80
CA SER A 202 -36.69 20.04 35.77
C SER A 202 -36.02 18.67 35.75
N ASP A 203 -36.29 17.90 36.79
CA ASP A 203 -35.84 16.52 37.00
C ASP A 203 -36.32 15.59 35.87
N ALA A 204 -35.35 14.99 35.14
CA ALA A 204 -35.53 13.74 34.40
C ALA A 204 -34.17 13.02 34.30
N PRO A 205 -34.02 11.78 34.82
CA PRO A 205 -32.78 11.03 34.71
C PRO A 205 -32.79 10.24 33.41
N ASN A 206 -32.57 10.91 32.28
CA ASN A 206 -32.14 10.26 31.05
C ASN A 206 -30.89 10.98 30.59
N ALA A 207 -29.75 10.42 30.99
CA ALA A 207 -28.43 10.88 30.58
C ALA A 207 -28.41 11.02 29.05
N VAL A 208 -28.30 12.26 28.59
CA VAL A 208 -27.81 12.56 27.25
C VAL A 208 -26.40 11.98 27.24
N HIS A 209 -26.23 10.79 26.67
CA HIS A 209 -24.89 10.30 26.36
C HIS A 209 -24.31 11.31 25.38
N GLU A 210 -23.50 12.25 25.88
CA GLU A 210 -22.65 13.06 25.00
C GLU A 210 -21.92 12.09 24.08
N ASP A 211 -22.04 12.32 22.79
CA ASP A 211 -21.38 11.51 21.78
C ASP A 211 -19.87 11.64 21.97
N GLN A 212 -19.27 10.70 22.70
CA GLN A 212 -17.85 10.66 23.04
C GLN A 212 -16.96 10.34 21.83
N ARG A 213 -17.53 10.19 20.63
CA ARG A 213 -16.77 9.88 19.42
C ARG A 213 -15.86 11.05 19.02
N PRO A 214 -14.62 10.77 18.59
CA PRO A 214 -13.70 11.80 18.15
C PRO A 214 -14.23 12.54 16.92
N VAL A 215 -13.88 13.83 16.84
CA VAL A 215 -14.15 14.65 15.66
C VAL A 215 -13.08 14.37 14.61
N CYS A 216 -13.52 14.08 13.39
CA CYS A 216 -12.64 13.92 12.24
C CYS A 216 -12.31 15.30 11.65
N GLU A 217 -11.08 15.75 11.83
CA GLU A 217 -10.59 17.05 11.33
C GLU A 217 -10.38 17.03 9.82
N TRP A 218 -9.89 15.89 9.30
CA TRP A 218 -9.62 15.71 7.89
C TRP A 218 -9.77 14.24 7.51
N ARG A 219 -10.24 13.98 6.29
CA ARG A 219 -10.30 12.63 5.74
C ARG A 219 -9.98 12.60 4.24
N ALA A 220 -9.35 11.52 3.80
CA ALA A 220 -9.24 11.16 2.39
C ALA A 220 -9.63 9.69 2.20
N LEU A 221 -10.16 9.38 1.02
CA LEU A 221 -10.61 8.05 0.66
C LEU A 221 -10.18 7.73 -0.77
N TYR A 222 -9.64 6.54 -0.98
CA TYR A 222 -9.25 6.05 -2.29
C TYR A 222 -9.47 4.54 -2.41
N ILE A 223 -9.49 4.07 -3.66
CA ILE A 223 -9.60 2.66 -4.00
C ILE A 223 -8.29 2.24 -4.64
N GLN A 224 -7.79 1.07 -4.25
CA GLN A 224 -6.58 0.47 -4.82
C GLN A 224 -6.95 -0.87 -5.44
N ASP A 225 -6.51 -1.10 -6.67
CA ASP A 225 -6.68 -2.39 -7.34
C ASP A 225 -5.68 -3.41 -6.78
N ILE A 226 -6.14 -4.66 -6.60
CA ILE A 226 -5.27 -5.76 -6.20
C ILE A 226 -4.86 -6.48 -7.47
N THR A 227 -3.58 -6.42 -7.79
CA THR A 227 -2.99 -7.09 -8.95
C THR A 227 -2.02 -8.15 -8.46
N GLU A 228 -2.10 -9.32 -9.09
CA GLU A 228 -1.13 -10.37 -8.88
C GLU A 228 0.12 -10.09 -9.73
N GLY A 229 1.28 -10.40 -9.17
CA GLY A 229 2.54 -10.32 -9.89
C GLY A 229 2.64 -11.42 -10.94
N SER A 230 3.44 -11.19 -11.98
CA SER A 230 3.77 -12.21 -12.98
C SER A 230 5.27 -12.26 -13.18
N ILE A 231 5.81 -13.47 -13.39
CA ILE A 231 7.25 -13.70 -13.48
C ILE A 231 7.61 -14.16 -14.89
N HIS A 232 8.28 -13.28 -15.62
CA HIS A 232 8.81 -13.50 -16.97
C HIS A 232 10.10 -12.68 -17.15
N THR A 233 10.62 -12.58 -18.38
CA THR A 233 11.72 -11.64 -18.69
C THR A 233 11.36 -10.20 -18.32
N VAL A 234 10.10 -9.83 -18.56
CA VAL A 234 9.46 -8.61 -18.07
C VAL A 234 8.43 -9.01 -17.01
N SER A 235 8.78 -8.80 -15.74
CA SER A 235 7.98 -9.19 -14.57
C SER A 235 7.23 -7.99 -13.99
N THR A 236 6.09 -8.24 -13.35
CA THR A 236 5.36 -7.26 -12.54
C THR A 236 5.32 -7.71 -11.08
N SER A 237 5.54 -6.78 -10.16
CA SER A 237 5.37 -7.04 -8.73
C SER A 237 3.89 -7.06 -8.34
N PRO A 238 3.49 -7.81 -7.30
CA PRO A 238 2.12 -7.77 -6.79
C PRO A 238 1.84 -6.44 -6.08
N SER A 239 0.61 -5.93 -6.17
CA SER A 239 0.23 -4.73 -5.41
C SER A 239 -0.01 -5.05 -3.92
N PRO A 240 0.04 -4.04 -3.01
CA PRO A 240 -0.22 -4.26 -1.60
C PRO A 240 -1.62 -4.84 -1.37
N ASP A 241 -1.68 -6.01 -0.73
CA ASP A 241 -2.95 -6.66 -0.46
C ASP A 241 -3.79 -5.92 0.60
N GLY A 242 -4.99 -6.44 0.85
CA GLY A 242 -5.84 -5.94 1.92
C GLY A 242 -5.48 -6.46 3.30
N LYS A 243 -4.46 -7.31 3.47
CA LYS A 243 -4.14 -7.96 4.75
C LYS A 243 -3.36 -7.01 5.67
N LEU A 244 -3.29 -7.39 6.95
CA LEU A 244 -2.59 -6.62 7.98
C LEU A 244 -1.08 -6.94 8.02
N SER A 245 -0.70 -8.14 7.57
CA SER A 245 0.67 -8.65 7.60
C SER A 245 1.30 -8.61 6.22
N TYR A 246 2.62 -8.49 6.17
CA TYR A 246 3.41 -8.58 4.94
C TYR A 246 3.70 -10.01 4.45
N ASN A 247 3.12 -11.04 5.08
CA ASN A 247 3.48 -12.44 4.81
C ASN A 247 3.29 -12.85 3.35
N ASP A 248 2.19 -12.44 2.73
CA ASP A 248 1.92 -12.73 1.33
C ASP A 248 2.91 -12.01 0.42
N LEU A 249 3.14 -10.71 0.66
CA LEU A 249 4.13 -9.92 -0.07
C LEU A 249 5.53 -10.54 0.01
N PHE A 250 5.96 -10.97 1.20
CA PHE A 250 7.24 -11.64 1.39
C PHE A 250 7.30 -12.99 0.66
N ARG A 251 6.25 -13.81 0.74
CA ARG A 251 6.18 -15.08 0.03
C ARG A 251 6.30 -14.88 -1.48
N SER A 252 5.53 -13.96 -2.04
CA SER A 252 5.58 -13.63 -3.47
C SER A 252 6.95 -13.07 -3.88
N THR A 253 7.57 -12.25 -3.05
CA THR A 253 8.92 -11.70 -3.30
C THR A 253 9.97 -12.81 -3.31
N GLU A 254 9.91 -13.73 -2.35
CA GLU A 254 10.86 -14.84 -2.25
C GLU A 254 10.70 -15.84 -3.41
N GLU A 255 9.46 -16.14 -3.80
CA GLU A 255 9.16 -16.94 -4.98
C GLU A 255 9.71 -16.29 -6.25
N MET A 256 9.47 -15.00 -6.43
CA MET A 256 10.02 -14.22 -7.55
C MET A 256 11.55 -14.25 -7.55
N PHE A 257 12.19 -14.06 -6.39
CA PHE A 257 13.65 -14.12 -6.28
C PHE A 257 14.20 -15.49 -6.70
N ARG A 258 13.63 -16.60 -6.20
CA ARG A 258 14.07 -17.96 -6.54
C ARG A 258 13.96 -18.26 -8.04
N GLN A 259 12.91 -17.76 -8.69
CA GLN A 259 12.74 -17.90 -10.14
C GLN A 259 13.71 -17.02 -10.92
N MET A 260 14.02 -15.82 -10.41
CA MET A 260 14.96 -14.90 -11.06
C MET A 260 16.42 -15.30 -10.88
N PHE A 261 16.78 -15.85 -9.73
CA PHE A 261 18.15 -16.19 -9.33
C PHE A 261 18.18 -17.63 -8.78
N PRO A 262 18.02 -18.64 -9.65
CA PRO A 262 17.98 -20.03 -9.22
C PRO A 262 19.30 -20.45 -8.57
N GLY A 263 19.22 -21.05 -7.38
CA GLY A 263 20.38 -21.51 -6.62
C GLY A 263 21.00 -20.46 -5.69
N GLU A 264 20.56 -19.20 -5.76
CA GLU A 264 21.03 -18.16 -4.85
C GLU A 264 20.25 -18.16 -3.52
N GLU A 265 20.94 -17.80 -2.43
CA GLU A 265 20.32 -17.68 -1.11
C GLU A 265 19.51 -16.38 -1.00
N PHE A 266 18.27 -16.48 -0.50
CA PHE A 266 17.45 -15.30 -0.23
C PHE A 266 17.89 -14.64 1.06
N PHE A 267 18.60 -13.51 0.93
CA PHE A 267 19.14 -12.73 2.04
C PHE A 267 20.15 -13.48 2.92
N PRO A 268 21.34 -13.81 2.37
CA PRO A 268 22.41 -14.42 3.15
C PRO A 268 22.81 -13.51 4.31
N ALA A 269 23.25 -14.15 5.41
CA ALA A 269 23.83 -13.43 6.54
C ALA A 269 25.03 -12.59 6.07
N PRO A 270 25.23 -11.38 6.63
CA PRO A 270 26.47 -10.66 6.39
C PRO A 270 27.64 -11.54 6.86
N MET A 271 28.65 -11.72 6.00
CA MET A 271 29.90 -12.33 6.43
C MET A 271 30.48 -11.43 7.52
N ASN A 272 30.62 -11.95 8.74
CA ASN A 272 31.30 -11.24 9.81
C ASN A 272 32.80 -11.27 9.50
N ASP A 273 33.36 -10.15 9.06
CA ASP A 273 34.81 -10.00 8.87
C ASP A 273 35.60 -10.08 10.19
N ASN A 274 34.94 -10.28 11.34
CA ASN A 274 35.56 -10.39 12.66
C ASN A 274 35.91 -11.82 13.09
N ASP A 275 35.52 -12.86 12.33
CA ASP A 275 35.82 -14.25 12.69
C ASP A 275 37.16 -14.76 12.10
N SER A 276 37.96 -13.89 11.47
CA SER A 276 39.25 -14.22 10.86
C SER A 276 40.49 -13.80 11.65
N GLU A 277 40.35 -13.21 12.84
CA GLU A 277 41.46 -12.95 13.77
C GLU A 277 41.45 -13.91 14.97
N VAL A 278 41.57 -15.22 14.72
CA VAL A 278 42.14 -16.12 15.73
C VAL A 278 43.64 -16.18 15.46
N VAL A 279 44.38 -15.28 16.08
CA VAL A 279 45.84 -15.36 16.17
C VAL A 279 46.17 -16.49 17.13
N ASP A 280 46.79 -17.56 16.61
CA ASP A 280 47.39 -18.62 17.42
C ASP A 280 48.42 -18.00 18.40
N PRO A 281 48.34 -18.25 19.71
CA PRO A 281 49.39 -17.86 20.63
C PRO A 281 50.56 -18.87 20.52
N GLU A 282 51.76 -18.34 20.22
CA GLU A 282 53.05 -19.04 20.40
C GLU A 282 53.30 -19.46 21.86
#